data_AF-A0A942ENV9-F1
#
_entry.id   AF-A0A942ENV9-F1
#
_cell.length_a   1.000
_cell.length_b   1.000
_cell.length_c   1.000
_cell.angle_alpha   90.00
_cell.angle_beta   90.00
_cell.angle_gamma   90.00
#
_symmetry.space_group_name_H-M   'P 1'
#
loop_
_entity.id
_entity.type
_entity.pdbx_description
1 polymer ?
#
loop_
_entity_poly.entity_id
_entity_poly.type
_entity_poly.pdbx_seq_one_letter_code
_entity_poly.pdbx_strand_id
1 'polypeptide(L)'
;MELVRLFLGAFASFLLNPLFWLVVLLITSQYGRVARNEVQLFGRAKYSVARQTFYFALLGLAGGFLASLLLVLFGISLLDIGIIYVWPLAVLLLLVHPRYLCFAYAGGLVGAFSALLQLLEQFWPAVTLGILSGLAAIHIPGLLALIGILHLTESFLIAVSGHLFPSPLYLKTDKGVVGGYSLQKFWPLPLVGLVALLVPQAAAEAVSGVRMPEWWPLLAGSALPGAGETLLYLLTPIVAGLGYGDLAISTSPQKKSRRSALNLGCYSLILIAAAFLAFHYPLFTIPAALLSPFGHEFLIISGNKQTLSQCRTSWRLPDPWPIWKLRVKITASNWYFLILGLPA
;
A
#
# COMPACT_ATOMS: atom_id res chain seq x y z
N MET A 1 -15.06 25.93 -4.86
CA MET A 1 -15.48 25.77 -3.44
C MET A 1 -16.24 24.47 -3.22
N GLU A 2 -17.16 24.09 -4.10
CA GLU A 2 -18.00 22.89 -3.93
C GLU A 2 -17.21 21.57 -3.92
N LEU A 3 -16.23 21.37 -4.83
CA LEU A 3 -15.38 20.17 -4.84
C LEU A 3 -14.64 19.98 -3.50
N VAL A 4 -14.11 21.07 -2.95
CA VAL A 4 -13.42 21.04 -1.65
C VAL A 4 -14.39 20.63 -0.54
N ARG A 5 -15.63 21.14 -0.56
CA ARG A 5 -16.65 20.76 0.41
C ARG A 5 -17.02 19.29 0.30
N LEU A 6 -17.24 18.77 -0.91
CA LEU A 6 -17.55 17.35 -1.15
C LEU A 6 -16.39 16.46 -0.70
N PHE A 7 -15.16 16.81 -1.06
CA PHE A 7 -13.96 16.07 -0.66
C PHE A 7 -13.77 16.06 0.86
N LEU A 8 -13.85 17.22 1.52
CA LEU A 8 -13.72 17.30 2.98
C LEU A 8 -14.86 16.57 3.70
N GLY A 9 -16.08 16.61 3.16
CA GLY A 9 -17.22 15.85 3.67
C GLY A 9 -17.00 14.34 3.54
N ALA A 10 -16.62 13.87 2.36
CA ALA A 10 -16.30 12.46 2.10
C ALA A 10 -15.12 11.99 2.98
N PHE A 11 -14.08 12.80 3.12
CA PHE A 11 -12.96 12.52 4.01
C PHE A 11 -13.48 12.44 5.45
N ALA A 12 -14.08 13.48 6.02
CA ALA A 12 -14.56 13.48 7.41
C ALA A 12 -15.52 12.32 7.75
N SER A 13 -16.26 11.80 6.76
CA SER A 13 -17.16 10.65 6.96
C SER A 13 -16.46 9.37 7.45
N PHE A 14 -15.14 9.21 7.27
CA PHE A 14 -14.40 8.03 7.77
C PHE A 14 -14.51 7.87 9.29
N LEU A 15 -14.69 8.96 10.05
CA LEU A 15 -14.83 8.93 11.50
C LEU A 15 -16.10 8.20 11.95
N LEU A 16 -17.13 8.20 11.09
CA LEU A 16 -18.39 7.50 11.30
C LEU A 16 -18.35 6.05 10.76
N ASN A 17 -17.31 5.69 10.00
CA ASN A 17 -17.18 4.37 9.40
C ASN A 17 -16.67 3.34 10.44
N PRO A 18 -17.43 2.28 10.77
CA PRO A 18 -17.00 1.28 11.73
C PRO A 18 -15.74 0.51 11.29
N LEU A 19 -15.49 0.38 9.98
CA LEU A 19 -14.27 -0.25 9.47
C LEU A 19 -13.02 0.55 9.83
N PHE A 20 -13.11 1.88 9.94
CA PHE A 20 -11.98 2.71 10.36
C PHE A 20 -11.56 2.36 11.78
N TRP A 21 -12.53 2.28 12.69
CA TRP A 21 -12.30 1.90 14.08
C TRP A 21 -11.85 0.44 14.22
N LEU A 22 -12.33 -0.46 13.36
CA LEU A 22 -11.81 -1.82 13.28
C LEU A 22 -10.31 -1.84 12.94
N VAL A 23 -9.87 -1.08 11.95
CA VAL A 23 -8.43 -0.97 11.62
C VAL A 23 -7.63 -0.37 12.78
N VAL A 24 -8.14 0.69 13.43
CA VAL A 24 -7.50 1.26 14.63
C VAL A 24 -7.38 0.23 15.76
N LEU A 25 -8.39 -0.61 15.96
CA LEU A 25 -8.37 -1.69 16.95
C LEU A 25 -7.35 -2.77 16.60
N LEU A 26 -7.26 -3.18 15.33
CA LEU A 26 -6.25 -4.12 14.85
C LEU A 26 -4.83 -3.57 15.07
N ILE A 27 -4.61 -2.29 14.76
CA ILE A 27 -3.32 -1.61 15.00
C ILE A 27 -2.98 -1.57 16.49
N THR A 28 -3.96 -1.26 17.34
CA THR A 28 -3.78 -1.27 18.80
C THR A 28 -3.40 -2.66 19.31
N SER A 29 -4.01 -3.71 18.77
CA SER A 29 -3.65 -5.10 19.07
C SER A 29 -2.21 -5.43 18.66
N GLN A 30 -1.75 -4.93 17.51
CA GLN A 30 -0.35 -5.09 17.08
C GLN A 30 0.62 -4.40 18.03
N TYR A 31 0.35 -3.16 18.44
CA TYR A 31 1.19 -2.48 19.44
C TYR A 31 1.16 -3.15 20.81
N GLY A 32 0.02 -3.75 21.20
CA GLY A 32 -0.06 -4.59 22.39
C GLY A 32 0.85 -5.81 22.31
N ARG A 33 0.96 -6.44 21.13
CA ARG A 33 1.91 -7.55 20.90
C ARG A 33 3.36 -7.09 21.00
N VAL A 34 3.70 -5.94 20.43
CA VAL A 34 5.05 -5.35 20.55
C VAL A 34 5.40 -5.07 22.01
N ALA A 35 4.51 -4.44 22.77
CA ALA A 35 4.73 -4.14 24.19
C ALA A 35 4.91 -5.42 25.03
N ARG A 36 4.14 -6.49 24.78
CA ARG A 36 4.33 -7.78 25.45
C ARG A 36 5.71 -8.39 25.16
N ASN A 37 6.18 -8.31 23.91
CA ASN A 37 7.52 -8.78 23.56
C ASN A 37 8.61 -7.94 24.28
N GLU A 38 8.43 -6.63 24.41
CA GLU A 38 9.35 -5.78 25.17
C GLU A 38 9.39 -6.14 26.66
N VAL A 39 8.25 -6.42 27.29
CA VAL A 39 8.19 -6.89 28.68
C VAL A 39 8.93 -8.21 28.86
N GLN A 40 8.77 -9.15 27.93
CA GLN A 40 9.46 -10.44 27.98
C GLN A 40 10.99 -10.31 27.82
N LEU A 41 11.47 -9.37 27.00
CA LEU A 41 12.89 -9.18 26.73
C LEU A 41 13.59 -8.25 27.72
N PHE A 42 12.89 -7.23 28.22
CA PHE A 42 13.49 -6.12 28.97
C PHE A 42 12.85 -5.89 30.35
N GLY A 43 11.89 -6.72 30.74
CA GLY A 43 11.14 -6.60 32.01
C GLY A 43 10.12 -5.45 32.04
N ARG A 44 10.07 -4.60 30.99
CA ARG A 44 9.11 -3.50 30.88
C ARG A 44 8.83 -3.13 29.42
N ALA A 45 7.63 -2.62 29.16
CA ALA A 45 7.33 -1.98 27.88
C ALA A 45 8.07 -0.63 27.80
N LYS A 46 8.70 -0.36 26.66
CA LYS A 46 9.44 0.90 26.45
C LYS A 46 8.50 2.06 26.12
N TYR A 47 7.42 1.76 25.41
CA TYR A 47 6.45 2.75 24.98
C TYR A 47 5.01 2.29 25.27
N SER A 48 4.16 3.22 25.70
CA SER A 48 2.74 2.94 25.92
C SER A 48 2.02 2.65 24.60
N VAL A 49 1.17 1.63 24.59
CA VAL A 49 0.35 1.23 23.44
C VAL A 49 -0.53 2.38 22.95
N ALA A 50 -1.25 3.04 23.87
CA ALA A 50 -2.15 4.15 23.54
C ALA A 50 -1.44 5.32 22.85
N ARG A 51 -0.26 5.73 23.34
CA ARG A 51 0.54 6.80 22.71
C ARG A 51 0.97 6.43 21.30
N GLN A 52 1.38 5.18 21.07
CA GLN A 52 1.75 4.71 19.72
C GLN A 52 0.54 4.73 18.80
N THR A 53 -0.58 4.13 19.22
CA THR A 53 -1.83 4.15 18.43
C THR A 53 -2.25 5.56 18.07
N PHE A 54 -2.32 6.48 19.06
CA PHE A 54 -2.73 7.86 18.81
C PHE A 54 -1.82 8.58 17.81
N TYR A 55 -0.51 8.45 18.00
CA TYR A 55 0.48 9.12 17.16
C TYR A 55 0.42 8.63 15.70
N PHE A 56 0.35 7.31 15.50
CA PHE A 56 0.28 6.74 14.15
C PHE A 56 -1.11 6.82 13.52
N ALA A 57 -2.18 6.91 14.31
CA ALA A 57 -3.50 7.25 13.82
C ALA A 57 -3.51 8.68 13.26
N LEU A 58 -2.97 9.66 13.99
CA LEU A 58 -2.89 11.05 13.53
C LEU A 58 -2.08 11.20 12.24
N LEU A 59 -0.92 10.54 12.16
CA LEU A 59 -0.14 10.51 10.92
C LEU A 59 -0.85 9.74 9.80
N GLY A 60 -1.59 8.68 10.13
CA GLY A 60 -2.43 7.96 9.19
C GLY A 60 -3.52 8.83 8.57
N LEU A 61 -4.10 9.77 9.32
CA LEU A 61 -5.00 10.79 8.77
C LEU A 61 -4.30 11.69 7.75
N ALA A 62 -3.09 12.17 8.07
CA ALA A 62 -2.30 13.00 7.15
C ALA A 62 -1.90 12.23 5.88
N GLY A 63 -1.46 10.98 6.02
CA GLY A 63 -1.14 10.10 4.90
C GLY A 63 -2.37 9.76 4.05
N GLY A 64 -3.49 9.43 4.69
CA GLY A 64 -4.76 9.16 4.02
C GLY A 64 -5.27 10.37 3.23
N PHE A 65 -5.16 11.57 3.79
CA PHE A 65 -5.50 12.82 3.10
C PHE A 65 -4.61 13.02 1.86
N LEU A 66 -3.29 12.83 1.99
CA LEU A 66 -2.34 12.91 0.87
C LEU A 66 -2.68 11.89 -0.23
N ALA A 67 -2.88 10.63 0.13
CA ALA A 67 -3.24 9.57 -0.81
C ALA A 67 -4.57 9.89 -1.52
N SER A 68 -5.58 10.37 -0.78
CA SER A 68 -6.88 10.77 -1.32
C SER A 68 -6.76 11.88 -2.34
N LEU A 69 -5.96 12.92 -2.05
CA LEU A 69 -5.69 13.99 -3.01
C LEU A 69 -5.04 13.46 -4.28
N LEU A 70 -4.06 12.56 -4.15
CA LEU A 70 -3.40 11.95 -5.31
C LEU A 70 -4.34 11.07 -6.13
N LEU A 71 -5.17 10.23 -5.48
CA LEU A 71 -6.16 9.40 -6.16
C LEU A 71 -7.18 10.23 -6.93
N VAL A 72 -7.70 11.31 -6.30
CA VAL A 72 -8.63 12.22 -6.95
C VAL A 72 -7.96 12.98 -8.08
N LEU A 73 -6.75 13.52 -7.87
CA LEU A 73 -5.99 14.24 -8.89
C LEU A 73 -5.73 13.38 -10.14
N PHE A 74 -5.35 12.12 -9.94
CA PHE A 74 -5.10 11.18 -11.04
C PHE A 74 -6.39 10.69 -11.70
N GLY A 75 -7.54 10.84 -11.03
CA GLY A 75 -8.82 10.46 -11.59
C GLY A 75 -9.06 8.94 -11.64
N ILE A 76 -8.44 8.19 -10.72
CA ILE A 76 -8.45 6.72 -10.75
C ILE A 76 -9.80 6.21 -10.23
N SER A 77 -10.59 5.61 -11.13
CA SER A 77 -11.83 4.90 -10.79
C SER A 77 -11.51 3.55 -10.15
N LEU A 78 -12.02 3.31 -8.94
CA LEU A 78 -11.73 2.11 -8.16
C LEU A 78 -12.46 0.86 -8.63
N LEU A 79 -13.55 1.01 -9.39
CA LEU A 79 -14.26 -0.12 -9.98
C LEU A 79 -13.46 -0.72 -11.15
N ASP A 80 -12.78 0.11 -11.92
CA ASP A 80 -12.15 -0.31 -13.18
C ASP A 80 -10.77 -0.95 -12.98
N ILE A 81 -10.12 -0.70 -11.85
CA ILE A 81 -8.75 -1.20 -11.57
C ILE A 81 -8.71 -2.62 -11.02
N GLY A 82 -9.85 -3.33 -10.97
CA GLY A 82 -9.88 -4.75 -10.65
C GLY A 82 -9.63 -5.09 -9.19
N ILE A 83 -9.99 -4.22 -8.23
CA ILE A 83 -9.87 -4.49 -6.78
C ILE A 83 -10.51 -5.84 -6.41
N ILE A 84 -11.63 -6.19 -7.06
CA ILE A 84 -12.33 -7.46 -6.86
C ILE A 84 -11.48 -8.70 -7.15
N TYR A 85 -10.47 -8.60 -8.02
CA TYR A 85 -9.51 -9.67 -8.32
C TYR A 85 -8.25 -9.56 -7.47
N VAL A 86 -7.76 -8.34 -7.25
CA VAL A 86 -6.54 -8.07 -6.49
C VAL A 86 -6.70 -8.49 -5.03
N TRP A 87 -7.84 -8.20 -4.41
CA TRP A 87 -8.03 -8.44 -2.97
C TRP A 87 -8.07 -9.93 -2.60
N PRO A 88 -8.86 -10.81 -3.26
CA PRO A 88 -8.81 -12.24 -3.00
C PRO A 88 -7.42 -12.85 -3.28
N LEU A 89 -6.74 -12.40 -4.33
CA LEU A 89 -5.39 -12.87 -4.62
C LEU A 89 -4.38 -12.44 -3.53
N ALA A 90 -4.48 -11.21 -3.02
CA ALA A 90 -3.63 -10.74 -1.92
C ALA A 90 -3.85 -11.58 -0.64
N VAL A 91 -5.10 -11.95 -0.34
CA VAL A 91 -5.42 -12.86 0.78
C VAL A 91 -4.88 -14.27 0.54
N LEU A 92 -4.95 -14.80 -0.68
CA LEU A 92 -4.36 -16.10 -1.01
C LEU A 92 -2.83 -16.08 -0.86
N LEU A 93 -2.18 -15.02 -1.33
CA LEU A 93 -0.74 -14.83 -1.22
C LEU A 93 -0.27 -14.64 0.24
N LEU A 94 -1.10 -14.01 1.09
CA LEU A 94 -0.87 -13.91 2.53
C LEU A 94 -0.70 -15.30 3.18
N LEU A 95 -1.46 -16.31 2.73
CA LEU A 95 -1.36 -17.69 3.24
C LEU A 95 -0.01 -18.33 2.92
N VAL A 96 0.62 -17.95 1.80
CA VAL A 96 1.97 -18.41 1.44
C VAL A 96 3.01 -17.74 2.31
N HIS A 97 2.98 -16.41 2.40
CA HIS A 97 3.83 -15.65 3.31
C HIS A 97 3.25 -14.26 3.55
N PRO A 98 3.24 -13.74 4.79
CA PRO A 98 2.64 -12.44 5.09
C PRO A 98 3.12 -11.29 4.19
N ARG A 99 4.41 -11.28 3.84
CA ARG A 99 5.02 -10.29 2.94
C ARG A 99 4.30 -10.09 1.60
N TYR A 100 3.60 -11.11 1.10
CA TYR A 100 2.93 -11.06 -0.19
C TYR A 100 1.52 -10.46 -0.15
N LEU A 101 1.06 -10.01 1.02
CA LEU A 101 -0.19 -9.24 1.15
C LEU A 101 -0.12 -7.90 0.40
N CYS A 102 1.09 -7.33 0.23
CA CYS A 102 1.25 -6.03 -0.41
C CYS A 102 0.67 -6.02 -1.84
N PHE A 103 -0.07 -4.96 -2.18
CA PHE A 103 -0.72 -4.79 -3.47
C PHE A 103 0.27 -4.79 -4.65
N ALA A 104 1.56 -4.51 -4.41
CA ALA A 104 2.58 -4.64 -5.44
C ALA A 104 2.68 -6.06 -6.01
N TYR A 105 2.44 -7.10 -5.18
CA TYR A 105 2.45 -8.50 -5.61
C TYR A 105 1.14 -8.86 -6.31
N ALA A 106 0.02 -8.78 -5.59
CA ALA A 106 -1.27 -9.20 -6.13
C ALA A 106 -1.70 -8.35 -7.33
N GLY A 107 -1.62 -7.03 -7.22
CA GLY A 107 -1.95 -6.11 -8.31
C GLY A 107 -1.01 -6.22 -9.50
N GLY A 108 0.28 -6.48 -9.25
CA GLY A 108 1.25 -6.80 -10.29
C GLY A 108 0.92 -8.06 -11.08
N LEU A 109 0.59 -9.15 -10.38
CA LEU A 109 0.22 -10.42 -10.99
C LEU A 109 -1.11 -10.33 -11.74
N VAL A 110 -2.13 -9.72 -11.14
CA VAL A 110 -3.41 -9.46 -11.81
C VAL A 110 -3.22 -8.58 -13.03
N GLY A 111 -2.46 -7.49 -12.92
CA GLY A 111 -2.17 -6.58 -14.02
C GLY A 111 -1.42 -7.27 -15.16
N ALA A 112 -0.42 -8.10 -14.86
CA ALA A 112 0.34 -8.82 -15.88
C ALA A 112 -0.51 -9.89 -16.57
N PHE A 113 -1.36 -10.59 -15.83
CA PHE A 113 -2.28 -11.58 -16.39
C PHE A 113 -3.37 -10.91 -17.24
N SER A 114 -3.95 -9.82 -16.76
CA SER A 114 -4.90 -9.00 -17.51
C SER A 114 -4.28 -8.46 -18.81
N ALA A 115 -3.04 -7.94 -18.75
CA ALA A 115 -2.32 -7.47 -19.92
C ALA A 115 -2.09 -8.58 -20.96
N LEU A 116 -1.79 -9.80 -20.49
CA LEU A 116 -1.66 -10.97 -21.36
C LEU A 116 -2.99 -11.32 -22.02
N LEU A 117 -4.11 -11.28 -21.28
CA LEU A 117 -5.44 -11.53 -21.84
C LEU A 117 -5.81 -10.49 -22.90
N GLN A 118 -5.57 -9.20 -22.63
CA GLN A 118 -5.80 -8.12 -23.60
C GLN A 118 -4.93 -8.28 -24.87
N LEU A 119 -3.71 -8.79 -24.74
CA LEU A 119 -2.86 -9.10 -25.89
C LEU A 119 -3.41 -10.30 -26.69
N LEU A 120 -3.84 -11.36 -26.02
CA LEU A 120 -4.39 -12.56 -26.66
C LEU A 120 -5.72 -12.29 -27.37
N GLU A 121 -6.55 -11.40 -26.82
CA GLU A 121 -7.83 -10.97 -27.40
C GLU A 121 -7.68 -10.46 -28.84
N GLN A 122 -6.55 -9.79 -29.15
CA GLN A 122 -6.26 -9.28 -30.50
C GLN A 122 -6.18 -10.39 -31.55
N PHE A 123 -5.74 -11.59 -31.14
CA PHE A 123 -5.59 -12.74 -32.03
C PHE A 123 -6.77 -13.72 -31.89
N TRP A 124 -7.34 -13.83 -30.70
CA TRP A 124 -8.37 -14.80 -30.37
C TRP A 124 -9.45 -14.18 -29.46
N PRO A 125 -10.43 -13.45 -30.03
CA PRO A 125 -11.46 -12.75 -29.24
C PRO A 125 -12.28 -13.66 -28.33
N ALA A 126 -12.37 -14.96 -28.64
CA ALA A 126 -13.08 -15.93 -27.81
C ALA A 126 -12.42 -16.17 -26.43
N VAL A 127 -11.15 -15.82 -26.24
CA VAL A 127 -10.40 -16.04 -24.98
C VAL A 127 -10.93 -15.17 -23.84
N THR A 128 -11.45 -13.98 -24.15
CA THR A 128 -11.95 -13.02 -23.15
C THR A 128 -13.46 -13.15 -22.90
N LEU A 129 -14.13 -14.15 -23.49
CA LEU A 129 -15.56 -14.39 -23.27
C LEU A 129 -15.84 -15.01 -21.89
N GLY A 130 -17.05 -14.77 -21.38
CA GLY A 130 -17.53 -15.36 -20.13
C GLY A 130 -16.77 -14.84 -18.91
N ILE A 131 -16.26 -15.75 -18.07
CA ILE A 131 -15.69 -15.43 -16.75
C ILE A 131 -14.42 -14.56 -16.85
N LEU A 132 -13.69 -14.60 -17.97
CA LEU A 132 -12.45 -13.85 -18.16
C LEU A 132 -12.66 -12.41 -18.63
N SER A 133 -13.88 -12.05 -19.04
CA SER A 133 -14.21 -10.71 -19.55
C SER A 133 -13.85 -9.60 -18.56
N GLY A 134 -14.23 -9.77 -17.29
CA GLY A 134 -13.91 -8.79 -16.25
C GLY A 134 -12.41 -8.68 -15.95
N LEU A 135 -11.62 -9.75 -16.13
CA LEU A 135 -10.17 -9.70 -16.00
C LEU A 135 -9.52 -8.97 -17.18
N ALA A 136 -10.03 -9.19 -18.40
CA ALA A 136 -9.55 -8.48 -19.58
C ALA A 136 -9.90 -6.98 -19.54
N ALA A 137 -11.02 -6.61 -18.91
CA ALA A 137 -11.49 -5.23 -18.80
C ALA A 137 -10.74 -4.35 -17.77
N ILE A 138 -9.80 -4.90 -16.99
CA ILE A 138 -9.10 -4.15 -15.95
C ILE A 138 -8.30 -3.00 -16.54
N HIS A 139 -8.47 -1.81 -15.97
CA HIS A 139 -7.67 -0.63 -16.27
C HIS A 139 -6.30 -0.71 -15.57
N ILE A 140 -5.36 -1.40 -16.23
CA ILE A 140 -4.02 -1.68 -15.69
C ILE A 140 -3.23 -0.41 -15.34
N PRO A 141 -3.20 0.66 -16.16
CA PRO A 141 -2.53 1.91 -15.77
C PRO A 141 -3.05 2.48 -14.45
N GLY A 142 -4.38 2.51 -14.26
CA GLY A 142 -4.99 2.96 -13.01
C GLY A 142 -4.59 2.08 -11.82
N LEU A 143 -4.53 0.75 -12.01
CA LEU A 143 -4.08 -0.19 -10.98
C LEU A 143 -2.63 0.07 -10.56
N LEU A 144 -1.71 0.25 -11.53
CA LEU A 144 -0.30 0.53 -11.24
C LEU A 144 -0.11 1.90 -10.58
N ALA A 145 -0.88 2.91 -11.00
CA ALA A 145 -0.89 4.22 -10.37
C ALA A 145 -1.41 4.15 -8.92
N LEU A 146 -2.47 3.39 -8.63
CA LEU A 146 -2.92 3.14 -7.26
C LEU A 146 -1.79 2.54 -6.42
N ILE A 147 -1.13 1.48 -6.91
CA ILE A 147 -0.01 0.82 -6.20
C ILE A 147 1.10 1.85 -5.94
N GLY A 148 1.47 2.64 -6.93
CA GLY A 148 2.48 3.68 -6.81
C GLY A 148 2.12 4.76 -5.79
N ILE A 149 0.88 5.29 -5.82
CA ILE A 149 0.39 6.31 -4.88
C ILE A 149 0.40 5.79 -3.44
N LEU A 150 -0.02 4.55 -3.25
CA LEU A 150 -0.03 3.89 -1.94
C LEU A 150 1.38 3.76 -1.36
N HIS A 151 2.36 3.31 -2.15
CA HIS A 151 3.76 3.23 -1.70
C HIS A 151 4.45 4.61 -1.58
N LEU A 152 4.04 5.60 -2.37
CA LEU A 152 4.52 6.97 -2.23
C LEU A 152 4.04 7.58 -0.90
N THR A 153 2.79 7.32 -0.55
CA THR A 153 2.21 7.72 0.74
C THR A 153 2.93 7.02 1.89
N GLU A 154 3.22 5.73 1.74
CA GLU A 154 4.00 4.98 2.72
C GLU A 154 5.43 5.54 2.87
N SER A 155 6.11 5.85 1.77
CA SER A 155 7.41 6.51 1.75
C SER A 155 7.39 7.82 2.55
N PHE A 156 6.36 8.66 2.33
CA PHE A 156 6.15 9.89 3.11
C PHE A 156 5.98 9.60 4.60
N LEU A 157 5.12 8.65 4.97
CA LEU A 157 4.89 8.28 6.38
C LEU A 157 6.16 7.75 7.05
N ILE A 158 6.99 6.99 6.33
CA ILE A 158 8.26 6.48 6.84
C ILE A 158 9.29 7.60 6.98
N ALA A 159 9.36 8.52 6.03
CA ALA A 159 10.28 9.65 6.11
C ALA A 159 10.03 10.48 7.38
N VAL A 160 8.75 10.72 7.71
CA VAL A 160 8.36 11.53 8.86
C VAL A 160 8.42 10.74 10.18
N SER A 161 8.05 9.46 10.17
CA SER A 161 7.76 8.72 11.42
C SER A 161 8.40 7.35 11.56
N GLY A 162 9.08 6.83 10.53
CA GLY A 162 9.64 5.48 10.50
C GLY A 162 10.70 5.20 11.58
N HIS A 163 11.39 6.25 12.05
CA HIS A 163 12.41 6.16 13.10
C HIS A 163 11.86 6.24 14.52
N LEU A 164 10.57 6.59 14.69
CA LEU A 164 9.96 6.82 15.99
C LEU A 164 9.61 5.50 16.67
N PHE A 165 9.60 5.50 18.00
CA PHE A 165 9.31 4.30 18.81
C PHE A 165 10.12 3.05 18.37
N PRO A 166 11.48 3.12 18.27
CA PRO A 166 12.28 1.95 17.93
C PRO A 166 12.36 0.99 19.11
N SER A 167 12.05 -0.28 18.87
CA SER A 167 12.11 -1.35 19.88
C SER A 167 13.48 -2.04 19.79
N PRO A 168 14.32 -2.01 20.85
CA PRO A 168 15.63 -2.65 20.81
C PRO A 168 15.49 -4.16 20.66
N LEU A 169 16.46 -4.81 20.02
CA LEU A 169 16.52 -6.27 19.92
C LEU A 169 17.95 -6.77 19.73
N TYR A 170 18.14 -8.07 19.96
CA TYR A 170 19.37 -8.78 19.67
C TYR A 170 19.11 -9.83 18.59
N LEU A 171 19.97 -9.87 17.57
CA LEU A 171 19.89 -10.83 16.48
C LEU A 171 21.09 -11.75 16.53
N LYS A 172 20.82 -13.05 16.49
CA LYS A 172 21.85 -14.04 16.27
C LYS A 172 22.17 -14.11 14.78
N THR A 173 23.43 -13.88 14.43
CA THR A 173 23.98 -14.01 13.08
C THR A 173 25.05 -15.09 13.07
N ASP A 174 25.49 -15.52 11.88
CA ASP A 174 26.59 -16.49 11.74
C ASP A 174 27.90 -15.99 12.35
N LYS A 175 28.04 -14.67 12.49
CA LYS A 175 29.22 -14.02 13.08
C LYS A 175 29.09 -13.77 14.59
N GLY A 176 27.93 -14.04 15.19
CA GLY A 176 27.65 -13.79 16.60
C GLY A 176 26.38 -12.98 16.82
N VAL A 177 26.17 -12.52 18.05
CA VAL A 177 24.99 -11.74 18.43
C VAL A 177 25.26 -10.26 18.17
N VAL A 178 24.37 -9.61 17.41
CA VAL A 178 24.42 -8.17 17.12
C VAL A 178 23.19 -7.47 17.70
N GLY A 179 23.39 -6.28 18.27
CA GLY A 179 22.29 -5.42 18.68
C GLY A 179 21.67 -4.69 17.48
N GLY A 180 20.39 -4.35 17.59
CA GLY A 180 19.69 -3.56 16.60
C GLY A 180 18.36 -3.03 17.12
N TYR A 181 17.58 -2.48 16.20
CA TYR A 181 16.23 -1.99 16.48
C TYR A 181 15.23 -2.58 15.48
N SER A 182 14.10 -3.06 15.99
CA SER A 182 12.89 -3.31 15.19
C SER A 182 12.11 -2.02 15.02
N LEU A 183 11.78 -1.72 13.76
CA LEU A 183 10.95 -0.60 13.36
C LEU A 183 9.63 -1.17 12.84
N GLN A 184 8.58 -1.10 13.66
CA GLN A 184 7.23 -1.51 13.29
C GLN A 184 6.27 -0.33 13.45
N LYS A 185 5.63 0.07 12.36
CA LYS A 185 4.70 1.20 12.31
C LYS A 185 3.47 0.76 11.53
N PHE A 186 2.29 1.10 12.04
CA PHE A 186 1.04 0.80 11.37
C PHE A 186 0.17 2.05 11.39
N TRP A 187 -0.34 2.43 10.22
CA TRP A 187 -1.14 3.64 10.04
C TRP A 187 -2.53 3.25 9.52
N PRO A 188 -3.62 3.67 10.19
CA PRO A 188 -4.95 3.62 9.59
C PRO A 188 -5.06 4.77 8.57
N LEU A 189 -5.31 4.44 7.32
CA LEU A 189 -5.45 5.40 6.23
C LEU A 189 -6.90 5.52 5.80
N PRO A 190 -7.57 6.65 6.11
CA PRO A 190 -8.81 6.98 5.43
C PRO A 190 -8.49 7.47 4.01
N LEU A 191 -9.06 6.79 3.02
CA LEU A 191 -8.91 7.11 1.61
C LEU A 191 -10.26 7.63 1.09
N VAL A 192 -10.21 8.63 0.21
CA VAL A 192 -11.33 9.01 -0.64
C VAL A 192 -10.95 8.60 -2.05
N GLY A 193 -11.64 7.58 -2.55
CA GLY A 193 -11.50 7.09 -3.91
C GLY A 193 -12.57 7.66 -4.82
N LEU A 194 -12.37 7.47 -6.12
CA LEU A 194 -13.38 7.79 -7.13
C LEU A 194 -14.06 6.51 -7.59
N VAL A 195 -15.37 6.59 -7.79
CA VAL A 195 -16.15 5.58 -8.48
C VAL A 195 -16.78 6.25 -9.70
N ALA A 196 -16.38 5.81 -10.89
CA ALA A 196 -16.97 6.28 -12.14
C ALA A 196 -18.15 5.38 -12.53
N LEU A 197 -19.30 5.98 -12.80
CA LEU A 197 -20.51 5.28 -13.23
C LEU A 197 -21.00 5.87 -14.55
N LEU A 198 -21.37 4.99 -15.48
CA LEU A 198 -22.14 5.38 -16.66
C LEU A 198 -23.60 5.58 -16.25
N VAL A 199 -24.11 6.79 -16.46
CA VAL A 199 -25.48 7.16 -16.13
C VAL A 199 -26.12 7.92 -17.29
N PRO A 200 -27.46 7.87 -17.46
CA PRO A 200 -28.15 8.75 -18.40
C PRO A 200 -27.85 10.22 -18.08
N GLN A 201 -27.68 11.05 -19.10
CA GLN A 201 -27.32 12.47 -18.93
C GLN A 201 -28.32 13.22 -18.05
N ALA A 202 -29.62 12.95 -18.21
CA ALA A 202 -30.67 13.54 -17.37
C ALA A 202 -30.51 13.19 -15.87
N ALA A 203 -30.01 11.98 -15.56
CA ALA A 203 -29.76 11.56 -14.18
C ALA A 203 -28.51 12.25 -13.61
N ALA A 204 -27.47 12.45 -14.41
CA ALA A 204 -26.29 13.20 -14.00
C ALA A 204 -26.61 14.69 -13.73
N GLU A 205 -27.46 15.30 -14.54
CA GLU A 205 -27.90 16.69 -14.38
C GLU A 205 -28.81 16.89 -13.15
N ALA A 206 -29.52 15.84 -12.72
CA ALA A 206 -30.33 15.86 -11.51
C ALA A 206 -29.50 15.81 -10.21
N VAL A 207 -28.24 15.36 -10.29
CA VAL A 207 -27.31 15.35 -9.16
C VAL A 207 -26.57 16.69 -9.12
N SER A 208 -26.55 17.35 -7.95
CA SER A 208 -25.71 18.55 -7.72
C SER A 208 -24.23 18.16 -7.69
N GLY A 209 -23.67 17.87 -8.87
CA GLY A 209 -22.29 17.50 -9.09
C GLY A 209 -21.41 18.71 -9.45
N VAL A 210 -20.11 18.53 -9.31
CA VAL A 210 -19.13 19.55 -9.71
C VAL A 210 -18.63 19.25 -11.11
N ARG A 211 -18.69 20.25 -12.00
CA ARG A 211 -18.06 20.16 -13.33
C ARG A 211 -16.54 20.17 -13.16
N MET A 212 -15.91 19.08 -13.59
CA MET A 212 -14.46 18.94 -13.60
C MET A 212 -13.87 19.56 -14.87
N PRO A 213 -12.62 20.04 -14.83
CA PRO A 213 -11.97 20.62 -16.00
C PRO A 213 -11.63 19.57 -17.05
N GLU A 214 -11.50 19.97 -18.31
CA GLU A 214 -11.32 19.05 -19.47
C GLU A 214 -10.04 18.21 -19.42
N TRP A 215 -8.99 18.66 -18.72
CA TRP A 215 -7.75 17.90 -18.55
C TRP A 215 -7.88 16.74 -17.56
N TRP A 216 -8.96 16.69 -16.79
CA TRP A 216 -9.21 15.69 -15.77
C TRP A 216 -10.31 14.72 -16.24
N PRO A 217 -10.18 13.40 -16.01
CA PRO A 217 -9.12 12.70 -15.26
C PRO A 217 -7.80 12.51 -16.01
N LEU A 218 -6.67 12.46 -15.28
CA LEU A 218 -5.33 12.21 -15.87
C LEU A 218 -5.16 10.77 -16.37
N LEU A 219 -5.75 9.81 -15.67
CA LEU A 219 -5.83 8.40 -16.05
C LEU A 219 -7.29 8.03 -16.25
N ALA A 220 -7.87 8.52 -17.35
CA ALA A 220 -9.25 8.22 -17.72
C ALA A 220 -9.50 6.71 -17.78
N GLY A 221 -10.67 6.28 -17.29
CA GLY A 221 -11.10 4.89 -17.38
C GLY A 221 -11.39 4.47 -18.82
N SER A 222 -11.56 3.16 -19.03
CA SER A 222 -11.87 2.57 -20.33
C SER A 222 -13.34 2.70 -20.75
N ALA A 223 -14.22 3.14 -19.86
CA ALA A 223 -15.64 3.31 -20.13
C ALA A 223 -15.91 4.50 -21.06
N LEU A 224 -16.44 4.23 -22.26
CA LEU A 224 -16.89 5.25 -23.21
C LEU A 224 -18.41 5.43 -23.07
N PRO A 225 -18.91 6.65 -22.83
CA PRO A 225 -20.35 6.90 -22.77
C PRO A 225 -21.06 6.62 -24.09
N GLY A 226 -22.19 5.91 -24.03
CA GLY A 226 -23.11 5.77 -25.16
C GLY A 226 -23.88 7.06 -25.46
N ALA A 227 -24.70 7.03 -26.52
CA ALA A 227 -25.54 8.16 -26.88
C ALA A 227 -26.54 8.50 -25.75
N GLY A 228 -26.44 9.71 -25.20
CA GLY A 228 -27.28 10.16 -24.08
C GLY A 228 -26.80 9.70 -22.69
N GLU A 229 -25.63 9.07 -22.59
CA GLU A 229 -24.98 8.72 -21.33
C GLU A 229 -23.82 9.67 -21.02
N THR A 230 -23.45 9.73 -19.75
CA THR A 230 -22.27 10.47 -19.29
C THR A 230 -21.64 9.77 -18.08
N LEU A 231 -20.39 10.11 -17.78
CA LEU A 231 -19.68 9.60 -16.61
C LEU A 231 -19.97 10.48 -15.40
N LEU A 232 -20.54 9.86 -14.36
CA LEU A 232 -20.67 10.46 -13.04
C LEU A 232 -19.59 9.90 -12.12
N TYR A 233 -18.77 10.80 -11.56
CA TYR A 233 -17.74 10.44 -10.58
C TYR A 233 -18.25 10.71 -9.16
N LEU A 234 -18.23 9.67 -8.33
CA LEU A 234 -18.60 9.72 -6.92
C LEU A 234 -17.37 9.60 -6.03
N LEU A 235 -17.31 10.41 -4.97
CA LEU A 235 -16.28 10.32 -3.94
C LEU A 235 -16.71 9.30 -2.89
N THR A 236 -15.97 8.20 -2.78
CA THR A 236 -16.28 7.09 -1.87
C THR A 236 -15.22 6.98 -0.77
N PRO A 237 -15.62 7.02 0.52
CA PRO A 237 -14.69 6.78 1.63
C PRO A 237 -14.34 5.30 1.75
N ILE A 238 -13.06 5.01 1.83
CA ILE A 238 -12.49 3.66 1.94
C ILE A 238 -11.49 3.66 3.08
N VAL A 239 -11.39 2.54 3.77
CA VAL A 239 -10.44 2.40 4.87
C VAL A 239 -9.30 1.49 4.42
N ALA A 240 -8.07 1.93 4.62
CA ALA A 240 -6.88 1.13 4.40
C ALA A 240 -6.04 1.04 5.68
N GLY A 241 -5.26 -0.03 5.83
CA GLY A 241 -4.19 -0.15 6.81
C GLY A 241 -2.85 -0.24 6.08
N LEU A 242 -1.91 0.64 6.43
CA LEU A 242 -0.52 0.58 5.95
C LEU A 242 0.39 0.11 7.08
N GLY A 243 1.45 -0.62 6.73
CA GLY A 243 2.41 -1.13 7.70
C GLY A 243 3.85 -1.11 7.19
N TYR A 244 4.73 -0.47 7.95
CA TYR A 244 6.17 -0.48 7.76
C TYR A 244 6.85 -1.39 8.79
N GLY A 245 7.63 -2.34 8.29
CA GLY A 245 8.48 -3.23 9.08
C GLY A 245 9.91 -3.23 8.55
N ASP A 246 10.90 -2.94 9.40
CA ASP A 246 12.33 -3.01 9.04
C ASP A 246 13.22 -3.25 10.26
N LEU A 247 14.48 -3.61 10.02
CA LEU A 247 15.53 -3.81 11.01
C LEU A 247 16.69 -2.82 10.80
N ALA A 248 16.99 -2.04 11.85
CA ALA A 248 18.19 -1.22 11.89
C ALA A 248 19.29 -1.93 12.68
N ILE A 249 20.28 -2.49 11.96
CA ILE A 249 21.46 -3.15 12.55
C ILE A 249 22.69 -2.29 12.25
N SER A 250 23.52 -2.02 13.26
CA SER A 250 24.74 -1.21 13.12
C SER A 250 24.52 0.17 12.48
N THR A 251 23.27 0.67 12.49
CA THR A 251 22.85 1.96 11.95
C THR A 251 21.73 2.53 12.82
N SER A 252 21.55 3.84 12.82
CA SER A 252 20.47 4.46 13.58
C SER A 252 19.10 4.26 12.88
N PRO A 253 18.00 4.13 13.65
CA PRO A 253 16.64 4.11 13.11
C PRO A 253 16.35 5.25 12.13
N GLN A 254 16.88 6.46 12.39
CA GLN A 254 16.74 7.64 11.54
C GLN A 254 17.40 7.44 10.17
N LYS A 255 18.66 6.99 10.15
CA LYS A 255 19.38 6.76 8.88
C LYS A 255 18.73 5.62 8.09
N LYS A 256 18.33 4.54 8.78
CA LYS A 256 17.67 3.40 8.14
C LYS A 256 16.32 3.76 7.53
N SER A 257 15.42 4.37 8.31
CA SER A 257 14.10 4.78 7.84
C SER A 257 14.17 5.79 6.71
N ARG A 258 15.05 6.81 6.77
CA ARG A 258 15.21 7.77 5.67
C ARG A 258 15.62 7.09 4.38
N ARG A 259 16.53 6.11 4.44
CA ARG A 259 16.91 5.34 3.25
C ARG A 259 15.77 4.47 2.73
N SER A 260 15.05 3.77 3.61
CA SER A 260 13.90 2.95 3.20
C SER A 260 12.82 3.81 2.56
N ALA A 261 12.52 4.99 3.12
CA ALA A 261 11.63 5.97 2.53
C ALA A 261 12.10 6.44 1.15
N LEU A 262 13.36 6.87 1.00
CA LEU A 262 13.89 7.35 -0.28
C LEU A 262 13.81 6.26 -1.36
N ASN A 263 14.25 5.04 -1.04
CA ASN A 263 14.20 3.93 -1.98
C ASN A 263 12.77 3.60 -2.41
N LEU A 264 11.83 3.57 -1.47
CA LEU A 264 10.43 3.31 -1.77
C LEU A 264 9.79 4.46 -2.56
N GLY A 265 10.16 5.70 -2.25
CA GLY A 265 9.70 6.88 -2.97
C GLY A 265 10.16 6.86 -4.43
N CYS A 266 11.45 6.56 -4.68
CA CYS A 266 11.97 6.41 -6.03
C CYS A 266 11.24 5.31 -6.82
N TYR A 267 11.05 4.14 -6.21
CA TYR A 267 10.28 3.05 -6.83
C TYR A 267 8.85 3.49 -7.16
N SER A 268 8.20 4.19 -6.24
CA SER A 268 6.81 4.65 -6.42
C SER A 268 6.69 5.64 -7.57
N LEU A 269 7.62 6.59 -7.69
CA LEU A 269 7.66 7.53 -8.80
C LEU A 269 7.93 6.83 -10.14
N ILE A 270 8.85 5.86 -10.16
CA ILE A 270 9.13 5.04 -11.35
C ILE A 270 7.89 4.24 -11.76
N LEU A 271 7.16 3.64 -10.79
CA LEU A 271 5.95 2.88 -11.07
C LEU A 271 4.81 3.77 -11.59
N ILE A 272 4.62 4.97 -11.01
CA ILE A 272 3.64 5.95 -11.52
C ILE A 272 4.00 6.41 -12.93
N ALA A 273 5.28 6.69 -13.20
CA ALA A 273 5.74 7.03 -14.55
C ALA A 273 5.50 5.88 -15.54
N ALA A 274 5.76 4.63 -15.13
CA ALA A 274 5.47 3.45 -15.93
C ALA A 274 3.95 3.28 -16.17
N ALA A 275 3.10 3.64 -15.22
CA ALA A 275 1.65 3.65 -15.39
C ALA A 275 1.21 4.65 -16.47
N PHE A 276 1.72 5.88 -16.45
CA PHE A 276 1.46 6.85 -17.52
C PHE A 276 2.01 6.39 -18.88
N LEU A 277 3.20 5.78 -18.90
CA LEU A 277 3.77 5.25 -20.13
C LEU A 277 2.90 4.14 -20.71
N ALA A 278 2.41 3.22 -19.87
CA ALA A 278 1.48 2.16 -20.28
C ALA A 278 0.12 2.72 -20.73
N PHE A 279 -0.35 3.81 -20.14
CA PHE A 279 -1.57 4.50 -20.55
C PHE A 279 -1.48 5.05 -21.98
N HIS A 280 -0.37 5.69 -22.34
CA HIS A 280 -0.17 6.24 -23.69
C HIS A 280 0.32 5.22 -24.71
N TYR A 281 1.04 4.19 -24.26
CA TYR A 281 1.69 3.21 -25.13
C TYR A 281 1.41 1.79 -24.61
N PRO A 282 0.39 1.09 -25.14
CA PRO A 282 -0.01 -0.24 -24.67
C PRO A 282 1.10 -1.30 -24.69
N LEU A 283 2.15 -1.11 -25.51
CA LEU A 283 3.33 -1.99 -25.54
C LEU A 283 4.05 -2.07 -24.18
N PHE A 284 3.95 -1.03 -23.34
CA PHE A 284 4.59 -0.99 -22.03
C PHE A 284 3.75 -1.57 -20.90
N THR A 285 2.51 -1.98 -21.15
CA THR A 285 1.60 -2.47 -20.11
C THR A 285 2.12 -3.71 -19.39
N ILE A 286 2.60 -4.73 -20.12
CA ILE A 286 3.18 -5.95 -19.51
C ILE A 286 4.46 -5.61 -18.71
N PRO A 287 5.48 -4.93 -19.29
CA PRO A 287 6.66 -4.52 -18.52
C PRO A 287 6.33 -3.69 -17.27
N ALA A 288 5.39 -2.74 -17.37
CA ALA A 288 4.97 -1.91 -16.24
C ALA A 288 4.26 -2.73 -15.15
N ALA A 289 3.44 -3.71 -15.53
CA ALA A 289 2.79 -4.59 -14.57
C ALA A 289 3.80 -5.48 -13.82
N LEU A 290 4.80 -6.01 -14.52
CA LEU A 290 5.87 -6.82 -13.94
C LEU A 290 6.84 -6.00 -13.08
N LEU A 291 7.03 -4.71 -13.39
CA LEU A 291 7.83 -3.80 -12.58
C LEU A 291 7.32 -3.69 -11.15
N SER A 292 6.01 -3.80 -10.92
CA SER A 292 5.41 -3.73 -9.59
C SER A 292 5.95 -4.83 -8.64
N PRO A 293 5.74 -6.14 -8.89
CA PRO A 293 6.19 -7.19 -7.99
C PRO A 293 7.72 -7.33 -7.98
N PHE A 294 8.38 -7.22 -9.13
CA PHE A 294 9.84 -7.37 -9.21
C PHE A 294 10.59 -6.18 -8.63
N GLY A 295 10.13 -4.96 -8.87
CA GLY A 295 10.70 -3.75 -8.28
C GLY A 295 10.56 -3.76 -6.76
N HIS A 296 9.38 -4.15 -6.26
CA HIS A 296 9.15 -4.27 -4.82
C HIS A 296 10.01 -5.37 -4.18
N GLU A 297 10.14 -6.55 -4.79
CA GLU A 297 11.03 -7.61 -4.30
C GLU A 297 12.50 -7.18 -4.34
N PHE A 298 12.92 -6.46 -5.40
CA PHE A 298 14.27 -5.91 -5.50
C PHE A 298 14.58 -4.95 -4.35
N LEU A 299 13.64 -4.09 -3.96
CA LEU A 299 13.80 -3.20 -2.81
C LEU A 299 14.01 -3.97 -1.51
N ILE A 300 13.21 -5.01 -1.28
CA ILE A 300 13.29 -5.86 -0.09
C ILE A 300 14.63 -6.59 -0.04
N ILE A 301 15.02 -7.27 -1.13
CA ILE A 301 16.26 -8.04 -1.19
C ILE A 301 17.47 -7.12 -1.01
N SER A 302 17.49 -5.97 -1.69
CA SER A 302 18.58 -5.01 -1.61
C SER A 302 18.70 -4.38 -0.23
N GLY A 303 17.56 -4.05 0.40
CA GLY A 303 17.49 -3.56 1.77
C GLY A 303 18.06 -4.57 2.78
N ASN A 304 17.66 -5.83 2.66
CA ASN A 304 18.10 -6.90 3.56
C ASN A 304 19.58 -7.24 3.41
N LYS A 305 20.07 -7.38 2.17
CA LYS A 305 21.49 -7.63 1.88
C LYS A 305 22.38 -6.54 2.48
N GLN A 306 21.97 -5.28 2.33
CA GLN A 306 22.72 -4.17 2.89
C GLN A 306 22.71 -4.19 4.42
N THR A 307 21.55 -4.38 5.07
CA THR A 307 21.45 -4.49 6.53
C THR A 307 22.37 -5.59 7.07
N LEU A 308 22.38 -6.77 6.42
CA LEU A 308 23.22 -7.89 6.85
C LEU A 308 24.71 -7.68 6.57
N SER A 309 25.08 -6.96 5.50
CA SER A 309 26.48 -6.62 5.21
C SER A 309 27.13 -5.73 6.28
N GLN A 310 26.31 -4.98 7.03
CA GLN A 310 26.75 -4.09 8.10
C GLN A 310 26.98 -4.83 9.43
N CYS A 311 26.70 -6.13 9.48
CA CYS A 311 27.12 -7.02 10.57
C CYS A 311 28.64 -7.25 10.50
N ARG A 312 29.42 -6.29 10.97
CA ARG A 312 30.84 -6.46 11.34
C ARG A 312 30.91 -6.76 12.82
N THR A 313 31.52 -7.89 13.17
CA THR A 313 31.79 -8.25 14.56
C THR A 313 32.93 -7.43 15.13
N SER A 314 32.72 -6.82 16.30
CA SER A 314 33.81 -6.43 17.19
C SER A 314 33.70 -7.02 18.60
N TRP A 315 32.56 -7.64 18.97
CA TRP A 315 32.37 -8.19 20.31
C TRP A 315 31.72 -9.57 20.24
N ARG A 316 32.50 -10.62 20.55
CA ARG A 316 31.92 -11.88 21.02
C ARG A 316 31.40 -11.60 22.42
N LEU A 317 30.09 -11.56 22.60
CA LEU A 317 29.55 -11.76 23.94
C LEU A 317 30.05 -13.14 24.41
N PRO A 318 30.54 -13.27 25.65
CA PRO A 318 30.71 -14.60 26.25
C PRO A 318 29.37 -15.32 26.12
N ASP A 319 29.41 -16.64 25.87
CA ASP A 319 28.20 -17.44 25.68
C ASP A 319 27.12 -17.00 26.68
N PRO A 320 26.00 -16.42 26.21
CA PRO A 320 24.91 -16.13 27.12
C PRO A 320 24.41 -17.48 27.61
N TRP A 321 24.46 -17.65 28.93
CA TRP A 321 23.70 -18.66 29.70
C TRP A 321 22.33 -18.92 29.06
N PRO A 322 21.75 -20.12 29.19
CA PRO A 322 20.82 -20.71 28.23
C PRO A 322 19.50 -19.93 28.15
N ILE A 323 19.50 -18.80 27.45
CA ILE A 323 18.31 -18.06 27.09
C ILE A 323 17.83 -18.70 25.80
N TRP A 324 16.83 -19.56 25.98
CA TRP A 324 15.81 -20.00 25.03
C TRP A 324 16.09 -19.64 23.56
N LYS A 325 16.31 -20.68 22.74
CA LYS A 325 16.27 -20.61 21.27
C LYS A 325 14.87 -20.19 20.79
N LEU A 326 14.55 -18.93 20.94
CA LEU A 326 13.48 -18.29 20.18
C LEU A 326 14.00 -18.17 18.74
N ARG A 327 13.75 -19.20 17.93
CA ARG A 327 13.76 -19.10 16.46
C ARG A 327 12.62 -18.18 16.05
N VAL A 328 12.75 -16.89 16.33
CA VAL A 328 11.94 -15.91 15.65
C VAL A 328 12.58 -15.79 14.26
N LYS A 329 11.93 -16.39 13.26
CA LYS A 329 12.11 -16.00 11.86
C LYS A 329 11.65 -14.55 11.75
N ILE A 330 12.49 -13.60 12.17
CA ILE A 330 12.26 -12.18 11.93
C ILE A 330 12.63 -11.97 10.47
N THR A 331 11.64 -12.07 9.59
CA THR A 331 11.80 -11.56 8.24
C THR A 331 12.03 -10.06 8.33
N ALA A 332 13.16 -9.63 7.76
CA ALA A 332 13.77 -8.33 8.02
C ALA A 332 13.00 -7.13 7.45
N SER A 333 11.93 -7.37 6.68
CA SER A 333 11.04 -6.33 6.18
C SER A 333 9.69 -6.91 5.83
N ASN A 334 8.61 -6.37 6.40
CA ASN A 334 7.26 -6.68 5.96
C ASN A 334 6.51 -5.36 5.72
N TRP A 335 6.07 -5.19 4.48
CA TRP A 335 5.32 -4.06 3.97
C TRP A 335 3.89 -4.55 3.73
N TYR A 336 2.89 -3.91 4.32
CA TYR A 336 1.51 -4.39 4.28
C TYR A 336 0.53 -3.30 3.87
N PHE A 337 -0.37 -3.65 2.95
CA PHE A 337 -1.55 -2.86 2.61
C PHE A 337 -2.78 -3.73 2.79
N LEU A 338 -3.78 -3.24 3.52
CA LEU A 338 -5.09 -3.88 3.63
C LEU A 338 -6.17 -2.84 3.37
N ILE A 339 -6.85 -2.92 2.23
CA ILE A 339 -8.04 -2.11 1.98
C ILE A 339 -9.27 -2.88 2.49
N LEU A 340 -10.07 -2.24 3.34
CA LEU A 340 -11.34 -2.73 3.87
C LEU A 340 -12.45 -1.77 3.43
N GLY A 341 -13.46 -2.34 2.78
CA GLY A 341 -14.55 -1.61 2.14
C GLY A 341 -14.46 -1.76 0.63
N LEU A 342 -15.29 -2.66 0.09
CA LEU A 342 -15.62 -2.63 -1.33
C LEU A 342 -16.73 -1.57 -1.51
N PRO A 343 -16.70 -0.75 -2.57
CA PRO A 343 -17.91 -0.04 -2.96
C PRO A 343 -19.00 -1.10 -3.20
N ALA A 344 -20.13 -0.94 -2.51
CA ALA A 344 -21.32 -1.76 -2.71
C ALA A 344 -22.02 -1.39 -4.02
#